data_AF-N0APD0-F1
#
_entry.id   AF-N0APD0-F1
#
_cell.length_a   1.000
_cell.length_b   1.000
_cell.length_c   1.000
_cell.angle_alpha   90.00
_cell.angle_beta   90.00
_cell.angle_gamma   90.00
#
_symmetry.space_group_name_H-M   'P 1'
#
loop_
_entity.id
_entity.type
_entity.pdbx_description
1 polymer ?
#
loop_
_entity_poly.entity_id
_entity_poly.type
_entity_poly.pdbx_seq_one_letter_code
_entity_poly.pdbx_strand_id
1 'polypeptide(L)'
;MDKLMDNPWFLKGVALVLAFLLFSSVPDGGGNKATDENVPASQKVETIEDVPVKSYFDTENFVVSGVPNTVKLTIQGPKSIVQTAKSIKDFEVYVDLTDAKIGKQKVKIKVKNISDKLKVTVNPATANVSVQEKVTKEFKVEAEYNRNLLDEGYIADPPVVQPNKVKITGAKGDIEKINYVKATVDVKGPIQETIVKQAQVLVLDQQLNKLNVTIEPATVKVTIPVKNSNKSVPIHVIQTGTAQNGISIDDITLDIKEAKITGKDDVVKATESVRVEVDISKITEDTVITVPVIVPDGVTKVTPEVVKATIKVKKEEQKTISNVSIKPEGLGALYDLIFKNPSSGKIYLSVSGPSEVVGPLTASDFEVSVNITNLTEGDHEVPISTNGPNNVTVKLERETATVSIVKKEV
;
A
#
# COMPACT_ATOMS: atom_id res chain seq x y z
N MET A 1 -96.07 28.69 3.84
CA MET A 1 -95.96 27.40 3.12
C MET A 1 -97.06 26.40 3.50
N ASP A 2 -98.07 26.78 4.30
CA ASP A 2 -99.21 25.88 4.61
C ASP A 2 -100.41 25.97 3.66
N LYS A 3 -100.50 26.98 2.79
CA LYS A 3 -101.67 27.14 1.90
C LYS A 3 -101.66 26.30 0.61
N LEU A 4 -100.56 25.59 0.34
CA LEU A 4 -100.45 24.71 -0.84
C LEU A 4 -100.73 23.24 -0.51
N MET A 5 -100.53 22.81 0.74
CA MET A 5 -100.72 21.41 1.17
C MET A 5 -102.17 21.06 1.53
N ASP A 6 -103.04 22.04 1.78
CA ASP A 6 -104.47 21.82 2.03
C ASP A 6 -105.35 21.80 0.76
N ASN A 7 -104.75 21.95 -0.44
CA ASN A 7 -105.51 21.84 -1.68
C ASN A 7 -105.57 20.37 -2.15
N PRO A 8 -106.75 19.72 -2.17
CA PRO A 8 -106.88 18.32 -2.58
C PRO A 8 -106.46 18.08 -4.04
N TRP A 9 -106.43 19.09 -4.90
CA TRP A 9 -105.90 18.98 -6.27
C TRP A 9 -104.37 18.99 -6.34
N PHE A 10 -103.70 19.73 -5.45
CA PHE A 10 -102.24 19.75 -5.37
C PHE A 10 -101.71 18.41 -4.84
N LEU A 11 -102.36 17.85 -3.80
CA LEU A 11 -102.01 16.53 -3.28
C LEU A 11 -102.18 15.43 -4.33
N LYS A 12 -103.24 15.49 -5.15
CA LYS A 12 -103.47 14.54 -6.26
C LYS A 12 -102.39 14.67 -7.34
N GLY A 13 -101.95 15.89 -7.66
CA GLY A 13 -100.86 16.12 -8.62
C GLY A 13 -99.52 15.56 -8.13
N VAL A 14 -99.17 15.82 -6.87
CA VAL A 14 -97.94 15.29 -6.26
C VAL A 14 -97.98 13.76 -6.14
N ALA A 15 -99.13 13.19 -5.77
CA ALA A 15 -99.32 11.74 -5.72
C ALA A 15 -99.19 11.07 -7.09
N LEU A 16 -99.67 11.70 -8.17
CA LEU A 16 -99.54 11.19 -9.54
C LEU A 16 -98.07 11.15 -9.99
N VAL A 17 -97.30 12.22 -9.69
CA VAL A 17 -95.87 12.28 -10.02
C VAL A 17 -95.09 11.24 -9.23
N LEU A 18 -95.37 11.08 -7.94
CA LEU A 18 -94.77 10.02 -7.11
C LEU A 18 -95.13 8.61 -7.60
N ALA A 19 -96.38 8.38 -8.01
CA ALA A 19 -96.79 7.10 -8.58
C ALA A 19 -96.06 6.79 -9.88
N PHE A 20 -95.82 7.79 -10.74
CA PHE A 20 -95.07 7.62 -11.99
C PHE A 20 -93.58 7.35 -11.73
N LEU A 21 -92.98 8.02 -10.76
CA LEU A 21 -91.59 7.78 -10.34
C LEU A 21 -91.42 6.40 -9.70
N LEU A 22 -92.38 5.94 -8.90
CA LEU A 22 -92.36 4.59 -8.34
C LEU A 22 -92.60 3.53 -9.42
N PHE A 23 -93.52 3.76 -10.35
CA PHE A 23 -93.78 2.85 -11.48
C PHE A 23 -92.54 2.71 -12.38
N SER A 24 -91.84 3.81 -12.66
CA SER A 24 -90.58 3.78 -13.42
C SER A 24 -89.41 3.17 -12.66
N SER A 25 -89.49 3.07 -11.32
CA SER A 25 -88.45 2.48 -10.47
C SER A 25 -88.64 0.99 -10.23
N VAL A 26 -89.75 0.41 -10.68
CA VAL A 26 -89.95 -1.04 -10.67
C VAL A 26 -89.29 -1.61 -11.93
N PRO A 27 -88.24 -2.45 -11.81
CA PRO A 27 -87.69 -3.15 -12.96
C PRO A 27 -88.77 -4.07 -13.53
N ASP A 28 -88.92 -4.06 -14.86
CA ASP A 28 -89.80 -5.00 -15.55
C ASP A 28 -89.40 -6.44 -15.19
N GLY A 29 -90.20 -7.05 -14.32
CA GLY A 29 -90.19 -8.48 -14.01
C GLY A 29 -90.68 -9.26 -15.22
N GLY A 30 -89.91 -9.24 -16.30
CA GLY A 30 -90.06 -10.15 -17.43
C GLY A 30 -89.93 -11.58 -16.91
N GLY A 31 -91.04 -12.31 -16.93
CA GLY A 31 -91.10 -13.69 -16.49
C GLY A 31 -90.06 -14.54 -17.22
N ASN A 32 -89.08 -15.05 -16.46
CA ASN A 32 -88.25 -16.16 -16.87
C ASN A 32 -89.15 -17.39 -17.03
N LYS A 33 -89.70 -17.59 -18.23
CA LYS A 33 -89.98 -18.92 -18.72
C LYS A 33 -88.66 -19.66 -18.72
N ALA A 34 -88.58 -20.75 -17.97
CA ALA A 34 -87.49 -21.70 -18.05
C ALA A 34 -87.49 -22.30 -19.46
N THR A 35 -86.81 -21.65 -20.39
CA THR A 35 -86.26 -22.29 -21.57
C THR A 35 -84.93 -22.88 -21.13
N ASP A 36 -84.89 -24.20 -21.13
CA ASP A 36 -83.69 -25.02 -20.99
C ASP A 36 -82.83 -24.87 -22.26
N GLU A 37 -82.45 -23.62 -22.57
CA GLU A 37 -81.52 -23.28 -23.62
C GLU A 37 -80.12 -23.28 -23.02
N ASN A 38 -79.37 -24.30 -23.43
CA ASN A 38 -77.94 -24.44 -23.19
C ASN A 38 -77.19 -23.28 -23.88
N VAL A 39 -77.18 -22.10 -23.25
CA VAL A 39 -76.35 -20.96 -23.67
C VAL A 39 -74.89 -21.41 -23.55
N PRO A 40 -74.10 -21.44 -24.64
CA PRO A 40 -72.70 -21.82 -24.54
C PRO A 40 -72.03 -20.92 -23.52
N ALA A 41 -71.52 -21.52 -22.44
CA ALA A 41 -70.86 -20.79 -21.36
C ALA A 41 -69.84 -19.83 -21.99
N SER A 42 -70.10 -18.52 -21.86
CA SER A 42 -69.23 -17.50 -22.47
C SER A 42 -67.78 -17.81 -22.11
N GLN A 43 -66.98 -18.11 -23.13
CA GLN A 43 -65.56 -18.39 -22.93
C GLN A 43 -64.84 -17.09 -22.61
N LYS A 44 -63.94 -17.13 -21.64
CA LYS A 44 -63.06 -16.01 -21.29
C LYS A 44 -61.62 -16.49 -21.29
N VAL A 45 -60.72 -15.63 -21.75
CA VAL A 45 -59.27 -15.81 -21.66
C VAL A 45 -58.72 -14.76 -20.72
N GLU A 46 -57.89 -15.17 -19.76
CA GLU A 46 -57.20 -14.28 -18.83
C GLU A 46 -55.74 -14.71 -18.70
N THR A 47 -54.85 -13.73 -18.53
CA THR A 47 -53.43 -13.97 -18.23
C THR A 47 -53.13 -13.51 -16.83
N ILE A 48 -52.43 -14.36 -16.08
CA ILE A 48 -51.94 -14.11 -14.73
C ILE A 48 -50.42 -14.03 -14.84
N GLU A 49 -49.89 -12.84 -14.54
CA GLU A 49 -48.47 -12.55 -14.54
C GLU A 49 -47.84 -12.90 -13.18
N ASP A 50 -46.52 -13.10 -13.18
CA ASP A 50 -45.69 -13.29 -11.98
C ASP A 50 -46.12 -14.44 -11.04
N VAL A 51 -46.57 -15.55 -11.62
CA VAL A 51 -46.95 -16.73 -10.84
C VAL A 51 -45.69 -17.45 -10.33
N PRO A 52 -45.48 -17.60 -9.01
CA PRO A 52 -44.28 -18.23 -8.47
C PRO A 52 -44.24 -19.72 -8.81
N VAL A 53 -43.04 -20.23 -9.15
CA VAL A 53 -42.81 -21.65 -9.45
C VAL A 53 -42.17 -22.33 -8.26
N LYS A 54 -42.78 -23.43 -7.79
CA LYS A 54 -42.17 -24.29 -6.77
C LYS A 54 -41.37 -25.43 -7.39
N SER A 55 -40.29 -25.83 -6.74
CA SER A 55 -39.46 -26.95 -7.18
C SER A 55 -39.55 -28.08 -6.17
N TYR A 56 -39.89 -29.28 -6.61
CA TYR A 56 -39.92 -30.47 -5.77
C TYR A 56 -38.69 -31.34 -6.07
N PHE A 57 -37.76 -31.41 -5.14
CA PHE A 57 -36.55 -32.21 -5.20
C PHE A 57 -36.05 -32.52 -3.79
N ASP A 58 -35.10 -33.44 -3.68
CA ASP A 58 -34.40 -33.71 -2.42
C ASP A 58 -33.41 -32.57 -2.12
N THR A 59 -33.79 -31.69 -1.18
CA THR A 59 -33.04 -30.51 -0.76
C THR A 59 -31.86 -30.83 0.16
N GLU A 60 -31.77 -32.06 0.66
CA GLU A 60 -30.66 -32.53 1.50
C GLU A 60 -29.47 -32.91 0.62
N ASN A 61 -29.73 -33.65 -0.47
CA ASN A 61 -28.68 -34.22 -1.31
C ASN A 61 -28.42 -33.48 -2.63
N PHE A 62 -29.33 -32.60 -3.08
CA PHE A 62 -29.17 -31.92 -4.37
C PHE A 62 -29.34 -30.39 -4.30
N VAL A 63 -28.74 -29.71 -5.27
CA VAL A 63 -28.94 -28.30 -5.59
C VAL A 63 -29.46 -28.19 -7.01
N VAL A 64 -30.53 -27.42 -7.19
CA VAL A 64 -31.16 -27.18 -8.50
C VAL A 64 -31.01 -25.71 -8.88
N SER A 65 -30.57 -25.46 -10.11
CA SER A 65 -30.53 -24.12 -10.72
C SER A 65 -31.23 -24.10 -12.08
N GLY A 66 -31.62 -22.91 -12.55
CA GLY A 66 -32.26 -22.70 -13.86
C GLY A 66 -33.79 -22.78 -13.87
N VAL A 67 -34.43 -23.00 -12.71
CA VAL A 67 -35.88 -22.85 -12.57
C VAL A 67 -36.24 -21.35 -12.53
N PRO A 68 -37.16 -20.85 -13.37
CA PRO A 68 -37.58 -19.46 -13.29
C PRO A 68 -38.34 -19.20 -11.99
N ASN A 69 -38.08 -18.07 -11.33
CA ASN A 69 -38.78 -17.70 -10.11
C ASN A 69 -40.28 -17.52 -10.35
N THR A 70 -40.66 -16.97 -11.50
CA THR A 70 -42.05 -16.72 -11.90
C THR A 70 -42.32 -17.09 -13.35
N VAL A 71 -43.59 -17.35 -13.69
CA VAL A 71 -44.06 -17.62 -15.05
C VAL A 71 -45.36 -16.89 -15.34
N LYS A 72 -45.69 -16.78 -16.63
CA LYS A 72 -47.00 -16.30 -17.10
C LYS A 72 -47.94 -17.47 -17.27
N LEU A 73 -49.15 -17.35 -16.73
CA LEU A 73 -50.18 -18.37 -16.84
C LEU A 73 -51.39 -17.82 -17.59
N THR A 74 -51.67 -18.36 -18.77
CA THR A 74 -52.89 -18.04 -19.53
C THR A 74 -53.93 -19.13 -19.29
N ILE A 75 -55.10 -18.75 -18.81
CA ILE A 75 -56.24 -19.64 -18.54
C ILE A 75 -57.41 -19.28 -19.46
N GLN A 76 -58.02 -20.30 -20.06
CA GLN A 76 -59.17 -20.17 -20.95
C GLN A 76 -60.28 -21.16 -20.55
N GLY A 77 -61.52 -20.69 -20.44
CA GLY A 77 -62.65 -21.55 -20.13
C GLY A 77 -63.91 -20.76 -19.77
N PRO A 78 -64.88 -21.38 -19.07
CA PRO A 78 -66.11 -20.70 -18.64
C PRO A 78 -65.80 -19.46 -17.80
N LYS A 79 -66.41 -18.32 -18.14
CA LYS A 79 -66.15 -17.01 -17.51
C LYS A 79 -66.15 -17.04 -15.98
N SER A 80 -67.10 -17.73 -15.36
CA SER A 80 -67.22 -17.85 -13.90
C SER A 80 -66.01 -18.56 -13.27
N ILE A 81 -65.55 -19.64 -13.89
CA ILE A 81 -64.41 -20.44 -13.41
C ILE A 81 -63.10 -19.66 -13.60
N VAL A 82 -62.94 -18.98 -14.75
CA VAL A 82 -61.76 -18.15 -15.05
C VAL A 82 -61.61 -16.99 -14.04
N GLN A 83 -62.69 -16.29 -13.72
CA GLN A 83 -62.64 -15.20 -12.73
C GLN A 83 -62.31 -15.73 -11.32
N THR A 84 -62.89 -16.86 -10.94
CA THR A 84 -62.63 -17.50 -9.64
C THR A 84 -61.17 -17.90 -9.51
N ALA A 85 -60.61 -18.60 -10.50
CA ALA A 85 -59.20 -19.00 -10.51
C ALA A 85 -58.24 -17.80 -10.45
N LYS A 86 -58.55 -16.71 -11.19
CA LYS A 86 -57.75 -15.47 -11.15
C LYS A 86 -57.77 -14.78 -9.79
N SER A 87 -58.92 -14.78 -9.12
CA SER A 87 -59.13 -14.09 -7.84
C SER A 87 -58.57 -14.87 -6.66
N ILE A 88 -58.81 -16.19 -6.61
CA ILE A 88 -58.47 -17.03 -5.46
C ILE A 88 -57.02 -17.54 -5.57
N LYS A 89 -56.55 -17.83 -6.80
CA LYS A 89 -55.21 -18.37 -7.07
C LYS A 89 -54.87 -19.61 -6.23
N ASP A 90 -55.83 -20.53 -6.10
CA ASP A 90 -55.74 -21.80 -5.37
C ASP A 90 -54.98 -22.91 -6.12
N PHE A 91 -54.39 -22.58 -7.27
CA PHE A 91 -53.55 -23.47 -8.06
C PHE A 91 -52.07 -23.30 -7.73
N GLU A 92 -51.28 -24.34 -7.99
CA GLU A 92 -49.84 -24.30 -7.80
C GLU A 92 -49.11 -24.63 -9.09
N VAL A 93 -48.16 -23.76 -9.46
CA VAL A 93 -47.23 -23.99 -10.57
C VAL A 93 -45.94 -24.58 -10.01
N TYR A 94 -45.50 -25.71 -10.55
CA TYR A 94 -44.35 -26.40 -10.03
C TYR A 94 -43.54 -27.15 -11.10
N VAL A 95 -42.29 -27.43 -10.75
CA VAL A 95 -41.40 -28.34 -11.47
C VAL A 95 -41.14 -29.53 -10.56
N ASP A 96 -41.33 -30.71 -11.13
CA ASP A 96 -41.14 -31.98 -10.44
C ASP A 96 -39.78 -32.57 -10.83
N LEU A 97 -38.90 -32.71 -9.85
CA LEU A 97 -37.50 -33.11 -10.00
C LEU A 97 -37.13 -34.24 -9.02
N THR A 98 -38.11 -34.96 -8.46
CA THR A 98 -37.84 -36.07 -7.53
C THR A 98 -37.03 -37.19 -8.19
N ASP A 99 -37.31 -37.49 -9.47
CA ASP A 99 -36.62 -38.53 -10.26
C ASP A 99 -35.57 -37.93 -11.24
N ALA A 100 -35.20 -36.67 -11.03
CA ALA A 100 -34.31 -35.95 -11.91
C ALA A 100 -32.87 -36.50 -11.83
N LYS A 101 -32.27 -36.82 -12.98
CA LYS A 101 -30.87 -37.25 -13.05
C LYS A 101 -29.90 -36.06 -12.85
N ILE A 102 -28.72 -36.34 -12.31
CA ILE A 102 -27.64 -35.34 -12.22
C ILE A 102 -27.28 -34.84 -13.62
N GLY A 103 -27.09 -33.52 -13.75
CA GLY A 103 -26.74 -32.85 -15.00
C GLY A 103 -27.81 -31.88 -15.49
N LYS A 104 -27.62 -31.41 -16.73
CA LYS A 104 -28.53 -30.47 -17.40
C LYS A 104 -29.67 -31.24 -18.06
N GLN A 105 -30.90 -30.79 -17.85
CA GLN A 105 -32.08 -31.39 -18.46
C GLN A 105 -33.18 -30.35 -18.66
N LYS A 106 -34.05 -30.64 -19.63
CA LYS A 106 -35.22 -29.80 -19.92
C LYS A 106 -36.44 -30.42 -19.27
N VAL A 107 -37.10 -29.65 -18.40
CA VAL A 107 -38.25 -30.11 -17.61
C VAL A 107 -39.48 -29.27 -17.90
N LYS A 108 -40.65 -29.90 -17.86
CA LYS A 108 -41.93 -29.23 -18.10
C LYS A 108 -42.44 -28.62 -16.81
N ILE A 109 -42.88 -27.37 -16.89
CA ILE A 109 -43.55 -26.70 -15.77
C ILE A 109 -45.01 -27.18 -15.75
N LYS A 110 -45.44 -27.72 -14.61
CA LYS A 110 -46.77 -28.31 -14.40
C LYS A 110 -47.63 -27.38 -13.53
N VAL A 111 -48.94 -27.57 -13.61
CA VAL A 111 -49.92 -26.87 -12.78
C VAL A 111 -50.78 -27.93 -12.10
N LYS A 112 -50.99 -27.81 -10.79
CA LYS A 112 -51.93 -28.66 -10.03
C LYS A 112 -52.97 -27.79 -9.33
N ASN A 113 -54.05 -28.43 -8.88
CA ASN A 113 -55.18 -27.78 -8.20
C ASN A 113 -55.84 -26.69 -9.05
N ILE A 114 -55.94 -26.93 -10.36
CA ILE A 114 -56.69 -26.07 -11.29
C ILE A 114 -57.82 -26.88 -11.91
N SER A 115 -58.99 -26.27 -12.12
CA SER A 115 -60.15 -26.96 -12.69
C SER A 115 -59.83 -27.54 -14.07
N ASP A 116 -60.24 -28.79 -14.29
CA ASP A 116 -60.20 -29.52 -15.57
C ASP A 116 -60.98 -28.83 -16.70
N LYS A 117 -61.95 -27.98 -16.36
CA LYS A 117 -62.71 -27.15 -17.31
C LYS A 117 -61.93 -25.95 -17.85
N LEU A 118 -60.70 -25.72 -17.37
CA LEU A 118 -59.81 -24.66 -17.85
C LEU A 118 -58.71 -25.24 -18.73
N LYS A 119 -58.53 -24.64 -19.92
CA LYS A 119 -57.34 -24.82 -20.73
C LYS A 119 -56.25 -23.88 -20.21
N VAL A 120 -55.09 -24.46 -19.86
CA VAL A 120 -53.99 -23.76 -19.19
C VAL A 120 -52.74 -23.78 -20.07
N THR A 121 -52.16 -22.60 -20.28
CA THR A 121 -50.90 -22.43 -21.01
C THR A 121 -49.90 -21.72 -20.10
N VAL A 122 -48.74 -22.34 -19.87
CA VAL A 122 -47.64 -21.77 -19.09
C VAL A 122 -46.58 -21.22 -20.05
N ASN A 123 -46.11 -20.00 -19.80
CA ASN A 123 -45.01 -19.39 -20.55
C ASN A 123 -43.90 -18.90 -19.61
N PRO A 124 -42.67 -19.44 -19.69
CA PRO A 124 -42.26 -20.56 -20.55
C PRO A 124 -42.88 -21.91 -20.11
N ALA A 125 -43.21 -22.78 -21.07
CA ALA A 125 -43.76 -24.11 -20.77
C ALA A 125 -42.72 -25.10 -20.20
N THR A 126 -41.44 -24.81 -20.41
CA THR A 126 -40.32 -25.66 -20.01
C THR A 126 -39.17 -24.82 -19.48
N ALA A 127 -38.44 -25.35 -18.51
CA ALA A 127 -37.22 -24.78 -17.97
C ALA A 127 -36.03 -25.69 -18.25
N ASN A 128 -34.86 -25.09 -18.52
CA ASN A 128 -33.60 -25.82 -18.57
C ASN A 128 -33.00 -25.78 -17.17
N VAL A 129 -33.02 -26.93 -16.49
CA VAL A 129 -32.54 -27.05 -15.12
C VAL A 129 -31.22 -27.78 -15.06
N SER A 130 -30.41 -27.47 -14.07
CA SER A 130 -29.19 -28.20 -13.74
C SER A 130 -29.33 -28.78 -12.33
N VAL A 131 -29.27 -30.10 -12.22
CA VAL A 131 -29.30 -30.80 -10.93
C VAL A 131 -27.87 -31.24 -10.61
N GLN A 132 -27.38 -30.85 -9.43
CA GLN A 132 -26.04 -31.20 -8.97
C GLN A 132 -26.10 -31.76 -7.56
N GLU A 133 -25.13 -32.63 -7.23
CA GLU A 133 -24.92 -33.08 -5.86
C GLU A 133 -24.65 -31.88 -4.95
N LYS A 134 -25.30 -31.89 -3.78
CA LYS A 134 -25.02 -30.97 -2.68
C LYS A 134 -23.93 -31.57 -1.83
N VAL A 135 -22.79 -30.89 -1.74
CA VAL A 135 -21.64 -31.37 -1.00
C VAL A 135 -21.21 -30.35 0.04
N THR A 136 -20.71 -30.85 1.17
CA THR A 136 -20.13 -30.04 2.24
C THR A 136 -18.66 -30.38 2.37
N LYS A 137 -17.79 -29.36 2.33
CA LYS A 137 -16.34 -29.52 2.56
C LYS A 137 -15.83 -28.48 3.54
N GLU A 138 -14.80 -28.84 4.28
CA GLU A 138 -14.11 -27.91 5.18
C GLU A 138 -12.98 -27.20 4.45
N PHE A 139 -12.92 -25.87 4.61
CA PHE A 139 -11.88 -25.04 4.05
C PHE A 139 -11.23 -24.20 5.14
N LYS A 140 -9.91 -23.99 5.02
CA LYS A 140 -9.17 -23.07 5.88
C LYS A 140 -9.50 -21.64 5.49
N VAL A 141 -9.76 -20.79 6.46
CA VAL A 141 -10.03 -19.37 6.24
C VAL A 141 -8.74 -18.58 6.38
N GLU A 142 -8.47 -17.72 5.41
CA GLU A 142 -7.35 -16.77 5.44
C GLU A 142 -7.86 -15.36 5.75
N ALA A 143 -7.21 -14.65 6.66
CA ALA A 143 -7.57 -13.28 6.95
C ALA A 143 -6.88 -12.31 5.99
N GLU A 144 -7.64 -11.31 5.54
CA GLU A 144 -7.17 -10.24 4.66
C GLU A 144 -7.44 -8.89 5.34
N TYR A 145 -6.45 -8.00 5.33
CA TYR A 145 -6.58 -6.64 5.87
C TYR A 145 -5.65 -5.70 5.09
N ASN A 146 -5.98 -4.42 5.08
CA ASN A 146 -5.17 -3.42 4.41
C ASN A 146 -3.88 -3.13 5.20
N ARG A 147 -2.76 -3.71 4.75
CA ARG A 147 -1.44 -3.51 5.37
C ARG A 147 -0.93 -2.07 5.28
N ASN A 148 -1.40 -1.28 4.32
CA ASN A 148 -1.00 0.12 4.16
C ASN A 148 -1.55 1.01 5.28
N LEU A 149 -2.48 0.49 6.09
CA LEU A 149 -2.95 1.17 7.28
C LEU A 149 -2.04 0.96 8.50
N LEU A 150 -1.02 0.07 8.43
CA LEU A 150 -0.05 -0.04 9.53
C LEU A 150 0.76 1.25 9.64
N ASP A 151 0.76 1.81 10.85
CA ASP A 151 1.46 3.05 11.10
C ASP A 151 2.98 2.88 11.11
N GLU A 152 3.72 3.97 10.89
CA GLU A 152 5.17 3.90 10.80
C GLU A 152 5.82 3.42 12.09
N GLY A 153 6.62 2.36 11.99
CA GLY A 153 7.30 1.74 13.12
C GLY A 153 6.53 0.63 13.82
N TYR A 154 5.35 0.26 13.30
CA TYR A 154 4.59 -0.90 13.73
C TYR A 154 4.74 -2.05 12.76
N ILE A 155 4.73 -3.27 13.30
CA ILE A 155 4.69 -4.50 12.52
C ILE A 155 3.53 -5.35 12.98
N ALA A 156 2.93 -6.07 12.04
CA ALA A 156 1.89 -7.04 12.33
C ALA A 156 2.44 -8.46 12.18
N ASP A 157 2.17 -9.30 13.16
CA ASP A 157 2.40 -10.75 13.06
C ASP A 157 1.29 -11.39 12.21
N PRO A 158 1.48 -12.64 11.72
CA PRO A 158 0.46 -13.33 10.95
C PRO A 158 -0.91 -13.35 11.66
N PRO A 159 -2.00 -12.96 10.97
CA PRO A 159 -3.33 -12.97 11.57
C PRO A 159 -3.76 -14.38 12.02
N VAL A 160 -4.46 -14.43 13.15
CA VAL A 160 -5.03 -15.66 13.72
C VAL A 160 -6.55 -15.63 13.51
N VAL A 161 -7.08 -16.68 12.89
CA VAL A 161 -8.51 -16.82 12.59
C VAL A 161 -9.12 -17.93 13.44
N GLN A 162 -10.22 -17.65 14.13
CA GLN A 162 -10.92 -18.59 14.99
C GLN A 162 -12.44 -18.60 14.71
N PRO A 163 -13.02 -19.74 14.32
CA PRO A 163 -12.34 -20.98 13.94
C PRO A 163 -11.49 -20.82 12.67
N ASN A 164 -10.40 -21.57 12.55
CA ASN A 164 -9.50 -21.51 11.39
C ASN A 164 -10.04 -22.25 10.16
N LYS A 165 -11.12 -23.01 10.32
CA LYS A 165 -11.83 -23.74 9.28
C LYS A 165 -13.32 -23.45 9.35
N VAL A 166 -13.96 -23.47 8.18
CA VAL A 166 -15.41 -23.35 8.02
C VAL A 166 -15.92 -24.47 7.12
N LYS A 167 -17.17 -24.87 7.34
CA LYS A 167 -17.89 -25.80 6.46
C LYS A 167 -18.58 -25.00 5.36
N ILE A 168 -18.33 -25.37 4.11
CA ILE A 168 -18.95 -24.73 2.95
C ILE A 168 -19.80 -25.78 2.25
N THR A 169 -21.08 -25.44 2.08
CA THR A 169 -22.10 -26.30 1.46
C THR A 169 -22.60 -25.64 0.17
N GLY A 170 -22.64 -26.41 -0.91
CA GLY A 170 -23.10 -25.89 -2.21
C GLY A 170 -23.18 -26.97 -3.27
N ALA A 171 -23.47 -26.55 -4.51
CA ALA A 171 -23.39 -27.43 -5.66
C ALA A 171 -21.93 -27.90 -5.85
N LYS A 172 -21.73 -29.19 -6.13
CA LYS A 172 -20.40 -29.79 -6.31
C LYS A 172 -19.49 -28.99 -7.24
N GLY A 173 -20.01 -28.54 -8.39
CA GLY A 173 -19.24 -27.74 -9.33
C GLY A 173 -18.82 -26.36 -8.81
N ASP A 174 -19.53 -25.79 -7.84
CA ASP A 174 -19.13 -24.52 -7.22
C ASP A 174 -18.11 -24.77 -6.10
N ILE A 175 -18.29 -25.85 -5.32
CA ILE A 175 -17.33 -26.26 -4.29
C ILE A 175 -15.96 -26.60 -4.89
N GLU A 176 -15.93 -27.20 -6.09
CA GLU A 176 -14.69 -27.51 -6.81
C GLU A 176 -14.00 -26.28 -7.42
N LYS A 177 -14.73 -25.17 -7.63
CA LYS A 177 -14.17 -23.90 -8.10
C LYS A 177 -13.60 -23.03 -6.98
N ILE A 178 -13.85 -23.37 -5.71
CA ILE A 178 -13.36 -22.60 -4.57
C ILE A 178 -11.84 -22.54 -4.64
N ASN A 179 -11.30 -21.33 -4.78
CA ASN A 179 -9.88 -21.08 -4.78
C ASN A 179 -9.46 -20.30 -3.53
N TYR A 180 -10.28 -19.33 -3.12
CA TYR A 180 -9.99 -18.49 -1.95
C TYR A 180 -11.14 -18.50 -0.96
N VAL A 181 -10.83 -18.68 0.32
CA VAL A 181 -11.77 -18.52 1.43
C VAL A 181 -11.19 -17.46 2.36
N LYS A 182 -11.70 -16.23 2.24
CA LYS A 182 -11.12 -15.05 2.88
C LYS A 182 -12.06 -14.45 3.93
N ALA A 183 -11.49 -14.00 5.05
CA ALA A 183 -12.16 -13.17 6.04
C ALA A 183 -11.56 -11.77 6.00
N THR A 184 -12.30 -10.82 5.42
CA THR A 184 -11.82 -9.43 5.25
C THR A 184 -12.08 -8.63 6.52
N VAL A 185 -11.03 -8.05 7.10
CA VAL A 185 -11.12 -7.18 8.27
C VAL A 185 -11.07 -5.73 7.84
N ASP A 186 -12.23 -5.07 7.88
CA ASP A 186 -12.31 -3.63 7.60
C ASP A 186 -11.86 -2.82 8.81
N VAL A 187 -10.74 -2.10 8.66
CA VAL A 187 -10.17 -1.22 9.67
C VAL A 187 -10.19 0.21 9.14
N LYS A 188 -10.51 1.17 9.99
CA LYS A 188 -10.50 2.60 9.64
C LYS A 188 -9.34 3.29 10.38
N GLY A 189 -8.52 4.02 9.63
CA GLY A 189 -7.40 4.78 10.20
C GLY A 189 -6.13 3.95 10.41
N PRO A 190 -5.06 4.58 10.94
CA PRO A 190 -3.78 3.93 11.17
C PRO A 190 -3.86 2.86 12.27
N ILE A 191 -3.14 1.76 12.08
CA ILE A 191 -3.10 0.59 12.95
C ILE A 191 -1.83 0.67 13.80
N GLN A 192 -2.02 0.86 15.11
CA GLN A 192 -0.96 0.96 16.11
C GLN A 192 -1.06 -0.12 17.20
N GLU A 193 -2.16 -0.86 17.25
CA GLU A 193 -2.43 -1.85 18.30
C GLU A 193 -3.06 -3.12 17.74
N THR A 194 -3.05 -4.18 18.55
CA THR A 194 -3.62 -5.47 18.16
C THR A 194 -5.12 -5.35 17.91
N ILE A 195 -5.56 -5.78 16.72
CA ILE A 195 -6.97 -5.71 16.32
C ILE A 195 -7.62 -7.05 16.54
N VAL A 196 -8.80 -7.04 17.17
CA VAL A 196 -9.65 -8.22 17.34
C VAL A 196 -11.04 -7.89 16.80
N LYS A 197 -11.46 -8.54 15.71
CA LYS A 197 -12.74 -8.23 15.05
C LYS A 197 -13.40 -9.46 14.46
N GLN A 198 -14.73 -9.45 14.42
CA GLN A 198 -15.51 -10.43 13.66
C GLN A 198 -15.53 -10.04 12.19
N ALA A 199 -15.20 -10.98 11.31
CA ALA A 199 -15.17 -10.78 9.86
C ALA A 199 -16.06 -11.81 9.17
N GLN A 200 -16.78 -11.36 8.13
CA GLN A 200 -17.58 -12.24 7.30
C GLN A 200 -16.67 -13.05 6.37
N VAL A 201 -16.96 -14.34 6.24
CA VAL A 201 -16.21 -15.20 5.33
C VAL A 201 -16.76 -15.07 3.91
N LEU A 202 -15.87 -14.86 2.95
CA LEU A 202 -16.13 -14.78 1.53
C LEU A 202 -15.46 -15.95 0.83
N VAL A 203 -16.19 -16.55 -0.12
CA VAL A 203 -15.73 -17.70 -0.89
C VAL A 203 -15.67 -17.27 -2.35
N LEU A 204 -14.47 -17.34 -2.92
CA LEU A 204 -14.17 -16.82 -4.24
C LEU A 204 -13.58 -17.91 -5.15
N ASP A 205 -13.89 -17.82 -6.44
CA ASP A 205 -13.22 -18.61 -7.47
C ASP A 205 -11.84 -18.02 -7.84
N GLN A 206 -11.15 -18.65 -8.79
CA GLN A 206 -9.83 -18.22 -9.25
C GLN A 206 -9.84 -16.82 -9.89
N GLN A 207 -10.99 -16.38 -10.44
CA GLN A 207 -11.19 -15.05 -11.03
C GLN A 207 -11.70 -14.03 -10.00
N LEU A 208 -11.71 -14.37 -8.72
CA LEU A 208 -12.20 -13.55 -7.60
C LEU A 208 -13.71 -13.28 -7.64
N ASN A 209 -14.50 -14.06 -8.37
CA ASN A 209 -15.95 -13.96 -8.31
C ASN A 209 -16.49 -14.63 -7.05
N LYS A 210 -17.49 -14.00 -6.43
CA LYS A 210 -18.19 -14.57 -5.27
C LYS A 210 -19.02 -15.77 -5.70
N LEU A 211 -18.78 -16.91 -5.05
CA LEU A 211 -19.56 -18.13 -5.24
C LEU A 211 -20.80 -18.11 -4.34
N ASN A 212 -21.92 -18.61 -4.87
CA ASN A 212 -23.19 -18.69 -4.14
C ASN A 212 -23.25 -20.00 -3.33
N VAL A 213 -22.70 -19.97 -2.11
CA VAL A 213 -22.58 -21.13 -1.22
C VAL A 213 -23.02 -20.76 0.20
N THR A 214 -23.40 -21.76 0.98
CA THR A 214 -23.72 -21.61 2.41
C THR A 214 -22.46 -21.88 3.24
N ILE A 215 -22.14 -20.98 4.18
CA ILE A 215 -20.91 -21.02 4.98
C ILE A 215 -21.28 -21.12 6.46
N GLU A 216 -20.67 -22.06 7.18
CA GLU A 216 -20.90 -22.27 8.61
C GLU A 216 -19.57 -22.44 9.37
N PRO A 217 -19.26 -21.57 10.35
CA PRO A 217 -19.93 -20.30 10.64
C PRO A 217 -19.72 -19.25 9.54
N ALA A 218 -20.72 -18.38 9.32
CA ALA A 218 -20.63 -17.30 8.34
C ALA A 218 -19.66 -16.16 8.74
N THR A 219 -19.30 -16.09 10.01
CA THR A 219 -18.36 -15.11 10.58
C THR A 219 -17.32 -15.80 11.43
N VAL A 220 -16.11 -15.25 11.43
CA VAL A 220 -14.97 -15.75 12.20
C VAL A 220 -14.31 -14.60 12.95
N LYS A 221 -13.75 -14.90 14.13
CA LYS A 221 -12.96 -13.96 14.90
C LYS A 221 -11.55 -13.90 14.31
N VAL A 222 -11.16 -12.73 13.82
CA VAL A 222 -9.80 -12.47 13.34
C VAL A 222 -9.07 -11.63 14.38
N THR A 223 -7.88 -12.08 14.75
CA THR A 223 -6.94 -11.34 15.61
C THR A 223 -5.71 -11.02 14.78
N ILE A 224 -5.38 -9.74 14.66
CA ILE A 224 -4.18 -9.24 13.98
C ILE A 224 -3.27 -8.70 15.08
N PRO A 225 -2.25 -9.46 15.53
CA PRO A 225 -1.33 -8.99 16.56
C PRO A 225 -0.44 -7.91 15.97
N VAL A 226 -0.39 -6.75 16.61
CA VAL A 226 0.42 -5.61 16.20
C VAL A 226 1.31 -5.22 17.35
N LYS A 227 2.59 -5.01 17.04
CA LYS A 227 3.61 -4.60 17.99
C LYS A 227 4.37 -3.39 17.46
N ASN A 228 4.72 -2.51 18.39
CA ASN A 228 5.68 -1.46 18.14
C ASN A 228 7.08 -2.10 18.08
N SER A 229 7.70 -2.08 16.90
CA SER A 229 9.02 -2.68 16.66
C SER A 229 9.93 -1.66 15.98
N ASN A 230 10.04 -0.49 16.60
CA ASN A 230 10.96 0.55 16.19
C ASN A 230 11.88 1.02 17.32
N LYS A 231 13.03 1.54 16.93
CA LYS A 231 14.05 2.10 17.84
C LYS A 231 14.76 3.26 17.14
N SER A 232 15.04 4.35 17.86
CA SER A 232 15.97 5.38 17.38
C SER A 232 17.38 4.98 17.77
N VAL A 233 18.29 5.00 16.80
CA VAL A 233 19.70 4.64 17.01
C VAL A 233 20.62 5.67 16.32
N PRO A 234 21.80 5.94 16.88
CA PRO A 234 22.77 6.84 16.25
C PRO A 234 23.28 6.29 14.90
N ILE A 235 23.65 7.21 14.02
CA ILE A 235 24.28 6.94 12.73
C ILE A 235 25.79 7.19 12.85
N HIS A 236 26.59 6.15 12.66
CA HIS A 236 28.04 6.25 12.64
C HIS A 236 28.59 6.40 11.22
N VAL A 237 29.51 7.35 11.04
CA VAL A 237 30.22 7.55 9.78
C VAL A 237 31.42 6.61 9.74
N ILE A 238 31.52 5.82 8.66
CA ILE A 238 32.68 4.99 8.35
C ILE A 238 33.33 5.54 7.08
N GLN A 239 34.59 5.94 7.18
CA GLN A 239 35.38 6.35 6.03
C GLN A 239 35.85 5.12 5.25
N THR A 240 35.74 5.17 3.94
CA THR A 240 36.16 4.10 3.03
C THR A 240 37.07 4.68 1.94
N GLY A 241 37.98 3.86 1.41
CA GLY A 241 38.97 4.31 0.41
C GLY A 241 40.18 5.02 1.02
N THR A 242 40.94 5.72 0.19
CA THR A 242 42.18 6.40 0.56
C THR A 242 42.17 7.85 0.09
N ALA A 243 42.46 8.79 0.98
CA ALA A 243 42.56 10.20 0.62
C ALA A 243 43.63 10.44 -0.45
N GLN A 244 43.43 11.46 -1.29
CA GLN A 244 44.40 11.83 -2.31
C GLN A 244 45.64 12.48 -1.68
N ASN A 245 46.79 12.39 -2.37
CA ASN A 245 48.03 13.03 -1.91
C ASN A 245 47.84 14.54 -1.69
N GLY A 246 48.31 15.04 -0.55
CA GLY A 246 48.17 16.44 -0.15
C GLY A 246 46.78 16.81 0.39
N ILE A 247 45.90 15.84 0.64
CA ILE A 247 44.57 16.07 1.18
C ILE A 247 44.35 15.20 2.42
N SER A 248 43.92 15.83 3.50
CA SER A 248 43.46 15.16 4.71
C SER A 248 42.00 15.55 5.01
N ILE A 249 41.24 14.62 5.59
CA ILE A 249 39.87 14.90 6.00
C ILE A 249 39.92 15.51 7.40
N ASP A 250 39.37 16.71 7.55
CA ASP A 250 39.31 17.41 8.84
C ASP A 250 38.11 16.93 9.66
N ASP A 251 36.92 16.98 9.05
CA ASP A 251 35.68 16.61 9.70
C ASP A 251 34.66 16.04 8.72
N ILE A 252 33.80 15.15 9.21
CA ILE A 252 32.62 14.67 8.49
C ILE A 252 31.41 14.79 9.41
N THR A 253 30.54 15.74 9.10
CA THR A 253 29.32 15.98 9.88
C THR A 253 28.09 15.55 9.08
N LEU A 254 27.18 14.81 9.72
CA LEU A 254 25.88 14.46 9.16
C LEU A 254 24.82 15.52 9.48
N ASP A 255 23.92 15.79 8.53
CA ASP A 255 22.74 16.62 8.75
C ASP A 255 21.77 16.01 9.78
N ILE A 256 21.65 14.68 9.78
CA ILE A 256 20.85 13.89 10.70
C ILE A 256 21.74 12.87 11.40
N LYS A 257 21.70 12.84 12.73
CA LYS A 257 22.60 12.00 13.58
C LYS A 257 21.96 10.71 14.06
N GLU A 258 20.64 10.58 13.97
CA GLU A 258 19.90 9.41 14.40
C GLU A 258 18.98 8.91 13.30
N ALA A 259 18.81 7.60 13.22
CA ALA A 259 17.84 6.95 12.35
C ALA A 259 16.86 6.13 13.16
N LYS A 260 15.58 6.20 12.79
CA LYS A 260 14.54 5.32 13.30
C LYS A 260 14.54 4.04 12.47
N ILE A 261 14.91 2.93 13.10
CA ILE A 261 14.88 1.60 12.48
C ILE A 261 13.58 0.88 12.83
N THR A 262 13.05 0.09 11.89
CA THR A 262 11.87 -0.77 12.06
C THR A 262 12.15 -2.13 11.45
N GLY A 263 11.80 -3.21 12.13
CA GLY A 263 12.11 -4.56 11.66
C GLY A 263 11.71 -5.64 12.66
N LYS A 264 12.36 -6.81 12.57
CA LYS A 264 12.15 -7.90 13.54
C LYS A 264 12.53 -7.43 14.95
N ASP A 265 11.68 -7.76 15.92
CA ASP A 265 11.76 -7.23 17.30
C ASP A 265 13.11 -7.53 17.99
N ASP A 266 13.60 -8.74 17.83
CA ASP A 266 14.92 -9.20 18.31
C ASP A 266 16.07 -8.40 17.68
N VAL A 267 16.03 -8.19 16.36
CA VAL A 267 17.06 -7.44 15.63
C VAL A 267 17.03 -5.95 16.00
N VAL A 268 15.85 -5.33 16.04
CA VAL A 268 15.68 -3.92 16.38
C VAL A 268 16.18 -3.64 17.81
N LYS A 269 15.85 -4.52 18.76
CA LYS A 269 16.33 -4.39 20.15
C LYS A 269 17.84 -4.50 20.25
N ALA A 270 18.45 -5.47 19.55
CA ALA A 270 19.88 -5.71 19.55
C ALA A 270 20.70 -4.67 18.77
N THR A 271 20.08 -3.94 17.83
CA THR A 271 20.78 -2.93 17.03
C THR A 271 21.05 -1.70 17.89
N GLU A 272 22.33 -1.40 18.12
CA GLU A 272 22.76 -0.22 18.90
C GLU A 272 22.99 1.02 18.03
N SER A 273 23.39 0.80 16.77
CA SER A 273 23.71 1.87 15.82
C SER A 273 23.52 1.40 14.38
N VAL A 274 23.36 2.35 13.47
CA VAL A 274 23.46 2.13 12.03
C VAL A 274 24.69 2.87 11.48
N ARG A 275 25.04 2.61 10.23
CA ARG A 275 26.27 3.18 9.66
C ARG A 275 26.03 3.80 8.28
N VAL A 276 26.85 4.78 7.94
CA VAL A 276 26.96 5.33 6.59
C VAL A 276 28.41 5.22 6.14
N GLU A 277 28.61 4.88 4.87
CA GLU A 277 29.94 4.79 4.28
C GLU A 277 30.20 6.04 3.43
N VAL A 278 31.31 6.72 3.69
CA VAL A 278 31.78 7.88 2.92
C VAL A 278 33.07 7.50 2.21
N ASP A 279 33.05 7.46 0.88
CA ASP A 279 34.25 7.24 0.06
C ASP A 279 35.04 8.53 -0.08
N ILE A 280 36.24 8.56 0.52
CA ILE A 280 37.12 9.74 0.53
C ILE A 280 38.05 9.81 -0.68
N SER A 281 38.06 8.79 -1.55
CA SER A 281 39.03 8.68 -2.65
C SER A 281 38.85 9.73 -3.76
N LYS A 282 37.64 10.28 -3.87
CA LYS A 282 37.26 11.27 -4.90
C LYS A 282 37.13 12.68 -4.35
N ILE A 283 37.41 12.88 -3.06
CA ILE A 283 37.18 14.16 -2.38
C ILE A 283 38.44 15.01 -2.48
N THR A 284 38.32 16.19 -3.10
CA THR A 284 39.43 17.14 -3.30
C THR A 284 39.23 18.50 -2.63
N GLU A 285 38.00 18.81 -2.25
CA GLU A 285 37.58 20.06 -1.63
C GLU A 285 36.34 19.82 -0.75
N ASP A 286 35.99 20.84 0.03
CA ASP A 286 34.79 20.82 0.87
C ASP A 286 33.56 20.53 0.02
N THR A 287 32.82 19.50 0.41
CA THR A 287 31.69 19.04 -0.40
C THR A 287 30.61 18.42 0.47
N VAL A 288 29.43 18.29 -0.12
CA VAL A 288 28.28 17.63 0.50
C VAL A 288 27.86 16.48 -0.39
N ILE A 289 27.91 15.28 0.16
CA ILE A 289 27.47 14.07 -0.54
C ILE A 289 26.26 13.47 0.16
N THR A 290 25.40 12.82 -0.60
CA THR A 290 24.26 12.07 -0.07
C THR A 290 24.64 10.60 0.00
N VAL A 291 24.54 10.00 1.18
CA VAL A 291 24.93 8.60 1.43
C VAL A 291 23.75 7.81 2.00
N PRO A 292 23.57 6.55 1.58
CA PRO A 292 22.53 5.70 2.12
C PRO A 292 22.86 5.22 3.53
N VAL A 293 21.84 5.12 4.38
CA VAL A 293 21.96 4.54 5.72
C VAL A 293 21.93 3.02 5.61
N ILE A 294 23.03 2.38 6.01
CA ILE A 294 23.21 0.93 5.98
C ILE A 294 22.75 0.35 7.31
N VAL A 295 21.84 -0.62 7.23
CA VAL A 295 21.21 -1.29 8.38
C VAL A 295 21.52 -2.79 8.41
N PRO A 296 21.50 -3.44 9.58
CA PRO A 296 21.72 -4.88 9.68
C PRO A 296 20.54 -5.69 9.14
N ASP A 297 20.81 -6.95 8.78
CA ASP A 297 19.80 -7.89 8.29
C ASP A 297 18.65 -8.08 9.29
N GLY A 298 17.42 -7.93 8.81
CA GLY A 298 16.21 -8.02 9.65
C GLY A 298 15.60 -6.68 10.03
N VAL A 299 16.28 -5.57 9.77
CA VAL A 299 15.65 -4.25 9.67
C VAL A 299 14.97 -4.13 8.30
N THR A 300 13.67 -3.88 8.30
CA THR A 300 12.86 -3.80 7.07
C THR A 300 12.67 -2.37 6.57
N LYS A 301 12.81 -1.38 7.45
CA LYS A 301 12.71 0.04 7.11
C LYS A 301 13.62 0.87 8.00
N VAL A 302 14.21 1.91 7.45
CA VAL A 302 15.01 2.92 8.17
C VAL A 302 14.55 4.30 7.74
N THR A 303 14.52 5.25 8.66
CA THR A 303 14.12 6.62 8.37
C THR A 303 15.06 7.58 9.10
N PRO A 304 15.80 8.45 8.39
CA PRO A 304 15.84 8.58 6.91
C PRO A 304 16.58 7.43 6.22
N GLU A 305 16.29 7.18 4.94
CA GLU A 305 17.01 6.18 4.12
C GLU A 305 18.36 6.70 3.61
N VAL A 306 18.48 8.02 3.48
CA VAL A 306 19.70 8.72 3.06
C VAL A 306 19.95 9.93 3.95
N VAL A 307 21.21 10.25 4.17
CA VAL A 307 21.64 11.44 4.93
C VAL A 307 22.66 12.23 4.12
N LYS A 308 22.80 13.52 4.42
CA LYS A 308 23.82 14.37 3.81
C LYS A 308 25.03 14.41 4.72
N ALA A 309 26.17 13.99 4.20
CA ALA A 309 27.46 14.14 4.84
C ALA A 309 28.17 15.39 4.28
N THR A 310 28.47 16.35 5.15
CA THR A 310 29.34 17.49 4.85
C THR A 310 30.76 17.11 5.22
N ILE A 311 31.65 17.08 4.23
CA ILE A 311 33.05 16.75 4.39
C ILE A 311 33.85 18.05 4.32
N LYS A 312 34.68 18.29 5.32
CA LYS A 312 35.69 19.35 5.33
C LYS A 312 37.06 18.76 5.10
N VAL A 313 37.83 19.37 4.21
CA VAL A 313 39.20 18.93 3.90
C VAL A 313 40.23 19.95 4.34
N LYS A 314 41.39 19.44 4.73
CA LYS A 314 42.62 20.21 4.92
C LYS A 314 43.58 19.87 3.80
N LYS A 315 43.99 20.90 3.06
CA LYS A 315 44.97 20.79 1.98
C LYS A 315 46.37 21.01 2.54
N GLU A 316 47.25 20.05 2.30
CA GLU A 316 48.67 20.19 2.50
C GLU A 316 49.35 20.48 1.17
N GLU A 317 50.29 21.40 1.20
CA GLU A 317 51.05 21.84 0.04
C GLU A 317 52.54 21.70 0.32
N GLN A 318 53.29 21.32 -0.72
CA GLN A 318 54.74 21.38 -0.72
C GLN A 318 55.20 22.44 -1.71
N LYS A 319 55.94 23.43 -1.21
CA LYS A 319 56.46 24.55 -2.01
C LYS A 319 57.97 24.58 -1.92
N THR A 320 58.62 24.66 -3.07
CA THR A 320 60.06 24.95 -3.14
C THR A 320 60.27 26.44 -3.21
N ILE A 321 60.93 26.98 -2.19
CA ILE A 321 61.29 28.40 -2.12
C ILE A 321 62.74 28.54 -2.60
N SER A 322 62.89 29.26 -3.71
CA SER A 322 64.17 29.47 -4.38
C SER A 322 64.84 30.77 -3.92
N ASN A 323 66.16 30.85 -4.12
CA ASN A 323 66.96 32.06 -3.91
C ASN A 323 66.99 32.56 -2.45
N VAL A 324 66.95 31.65 -1.48
CA VAL A 324 67.07 32.02 -0.06
C VAL A 324 68.53 32.28 0.26
N SER A 325 68.87 33.52 0.63
CA SER A 325 70.25 33.94 0.89
C SER A 325 70.75 33.44 2.24
N ILE A 326 71.93 32.82 2.27
CA ILE A 326 72.60 32.41 3.51
C ILE A 326 73.30 33.62 4.10
N LYS A 327 73.01 33.95 5.36
CA LYS A 327 73.68 35.04 6.09
C LYS A 327 74.81 34.49 6.98
N PRO A 328 76.02 35.08 6.95
CA PRO A 328 77.06 34.72 7.91
C PRO A 328 76.75 35.32 9.28
N GLU A 329 76.85 34.51 10.33
CA GLU A 329 76.75 34.94 11.73
C GLU A 329 78.13 34.89 12.39
N GLY A 330 78.55 36.01 12.98
CA GLY A 330 79.84 36.11 13.67
C GLY A 330 81.04 36.43 12.76
N LEU A 331 80.83 36.97 11.56
CA LEU A 331 81.92 37.45 10.71
C LEU A 331 82.59 38.70 11.33
N GLY A 332 83.90 38.63 11.57
CA GLY A 332 84.67 39.79 12.02
C GLY A 332 84.77 40.89 10.93
N ALA A 333 84.76 42.17 11.33
CA ALA A 333 84.70 43.30 10.40
C ALA A 333 85.88 43.38 9.39
N LEU A 334 87.01 42.75 9.70
CA LEU A 334 88.24 42.72 8.89
C LEU A 334 88.27 41.58 7.85
N TYR A 335 87.23 40.76 7.79
CA TYR A 335 87.16 39.59 6.93
C TYR A 335 86.00 39.70 5.95
N ASP A 336 86.20 39.15 4.76
CA ASP A 336 85.16 38.87 3.79
C ASP A 336 84.89 37.36 3.74
N LEU A 337 83.64 37.01 3.44
CA LEU A 337 83.21 35.62 3.30
C LEU A 337 82.82 35.33 1.85
N ILE A 338 83.49 34.35 1.26
CA ILE A 338 83.23 33.86 -0.08
C ILE A 338 82.57 32.49 0.04
N PHE A 339 81.32 32.36 -0.42
CA PHE A 339 80.70 31.05 -0.53
C PHE A 339 81.33 30.29 -1.70
N LYS A 340 81.99 29.16 -1.42
CA LYS A 340 82.50 28.25 -2.45
C LYS A 340 81.42 27.29 -2.93
N ASN A 341 80.58 26.82 -2.02
CA ASN A 341 79.45 25.94 -2.34
C ASN A 341 78.30 26.13 -1.33
N PRO A 342 77.13 26.64 -1.74
CA PRO A 342 76.77 27.07 -3.09
C PRO A 342 77.49 28.38 -3.46
N SER A 343 78.11 28.44 -4.64
CA SER A 343 78.86 29.63 -5.10
C SER A 343 78.02 30.91 -5.21
N SER A 344 76.70 30.77 -5.32
CA SER A 344 75.74 31.88 -5.33
C SER A 344 75.42 32.44 -3.94
N GLY A 345 75.83 31.77 -2.85
CA GLY A 345 75.43 32.09 -1.48
C GLY A 345 73.92 31.91 -1.23
N LYS A 346 73.22 31.20 -2.12
CA LYS A 346 71.76 30.99 -2.08
C LYS A 346 71.42 29.51 -2.14
N ILE A 347 70.33 29.13 -1.47
CA ILE A 347 69.82 27.75 -1.44
C ILE A 347 68.33 27.68 -1.76
N TYR A 348 67.86 26.46 -1.99
CA TYR A 348 66.45 26.12 -2.07
C TYR A 348 65.98 25.50 -0.74
N LEU A 349 64.78 25.87 -0.32
CA LEU A 349 64.08 25.26 0.81
C LEU A 349 62.86 24.51 0.29
N SER A 350 62.67 23.26 0.71
CA SER A 350 61.42 22.53 0.49
C SER A 350 60.55 22.65 1.73
N VAL A 351 59.43 23.34 1.61
CA VAL A 351 58.54 23.63 2.73
C VAL A 351 57.24 22.84 2.54
N SER A 352 56.81 22.10 3.55
CA SER A 352 55.53 21.38 3.56
C SER A 352 54.67 21.75 4.76
N GLY A 353 53.36 21.86 4.55
CA GLY A 353 52.41 22.23 5.60
C GLY A 353 51.05 22.63 5.03
N PRO A 354 50.15 23.22 5.84
CA PRO A 354 48.83 23.66 5.39
C PRO A 354 48.97 24.65 4.23
N SER A 355 48.22 24.44 3.14
CA SER A 355 48.31 25.28 1.92
C SER A 355 48.04 26.76 2.20
N GLU A 356 47.13 27.07 3.13
CA GLU A 356 46.84 28.45 3.55
C GLU A 356 48.07 29.15 4.18
N VAL A 357 48.96 28.38 4.80
CA VAL A 357 50.19 28.87 5.42
C VAL A 357 51.32 28.85 4.41
N VAL A 358 51.51 27.76 3.65
CA VAL A 358 52.63 27.55 2.72
C VAL A 358 52.50 28.36 1.44
N GLY A 359 51.29 28.46 0.89
CA GLY A 359 50.99 29.18 -0.34
C GLY A 359 51.57 30.61 -0.40
N PRO A 360 51.37 31.47 0.63
CA PRO A 360 51.91 32.83 0.64
C PRO A 360 53.41 32.93 1.00
N LEU A 361 54.08 31.87 1.48
CA LEU A 361 55.47 31.98 1.94
C LEU A 361 56.45 32.34 0.83
N THR A 362 57.42 33.16 1.17
CA THR A 362 58.46 33.70 0.31
C THR A 362 59.83 33.54 0.95
N ALA A 363 60.90 33.84 0.20
CA ALA A 363 62.27 33.73 0.70
C ALA A 363 62.57 34.65 1.90
N SER A 364 61.83 35.75 2.08
CA SER A 364 62.00 36.66 3.22
C SER A 364 61.44 36.12 4.53
N ASP A 365 60.59 35.10 4.49
CA ASP A 365 59.98 34.51 5.68
C ASP A 365 60.91 33.49 6.36
N PHE A 366 62.08 33.24 5.78
CA PHE A 366 63.08 32.30 6.28
C PHE A 366 64.40 33.01 6.57
N GLU A 367 64.93 32.77 7.75
CA GLU A 367 66.29 33.16 8.12
C GLU A 367 67.19 31.94 8.00
N VAL A 368 68.12 32.00 7.05
CA VAL A 368 69.11 30.95 6.82
C VAL A 368 70.47 31.51 7.17
N SER A 369 71.19 30.84 8.06
CA SER A 369 72.48 31.31 8.53
C SER A 369 73.53 30.21 8.67
N VAL A 370 74.79 30.64 8.67
CA VAL A 370 75.96 29.82 8.99
C VAL A 370 76.74 30.51 10.09
N ASN A 371 77.01 29.80 11.18
CA ASN A 371 77.76 30.34 12.31
C ASN A 371 79.26 30.14 12.06
N ILE A 372 80.00 31.25 12.02
CA ILE A 372 81.44 31.28 11.72
C ILE A 372 82.27 31.99 12.80
N THR A 373 81.67 32.24 13.97
CA THR A 373 82.22 33.08 15.06
C THR A 373 83.63 32.66 15.51
N ASN A 374 83.99 31.38 15.39
CA ASN A 374 85.26 30.82 15.86
C ASN A 374 86.15 30.27 14.73
N LEU A 375 85.89 30.66 13.48
CA LEU A 375 86.64 30.16 12.32
C LEU A 375 87.75 31.13 11.91
N THR A 376 88.91 30.59 11.53
CA THR A 376 90.06 31.36 11.06
C THR A 376 90.06 31.51 9.53
N GLU A 377 91.02 32.25 8.97
CA GLU A 377 91.22 32.33 7.52
C GLU A 377 91.36 30.94 6.88
N GLY A 378 90.79 30.75 5.69
CA GLY A 378 90.79 29.47 4.96
C GLY A 378 89.40 28.93 4.64
N ASP A 379 89.37 27.70 4.10
CA ASP A 379 88.14 27.01 3.72
C ASP A 379 87.57 26.22 4.89
N HIS A 380 86.28 26.40 5.15
CA HIS A 380 85.55 25.72 6.20
C HIS A 380 84.23 25.17 5.67
N GLU A 381 83.87 23.98 6.14
CA GLU A 381 82.54 23.42 5.95
C GLU A 381 81.72 23.65 7.22
N VAL A 382 80.59 24.33 7.07
CA VAL A 382 79.76 24.79 8.18
C VAL A 382 78.32 24.31 8.04
N PRO A 383 77.67 23.88 9.12
CA PRO A 383 76.26 23.50 9.07
C PRO A 383 75.40 24.73 8.80
N ILE A 384 74.37 24.54 7.97
CA ILE A 384 73.36 25.56 7.69
C ILE A 384 72.25 25.44 8.72
N SER A 385 71.96 26.54 9.41
CA SER A 385 70.82 26.67 10.29
C SER A 385 69.67 27.36 9.56
N THR A 386 68.44 26.92 9.83
CA THR A 386 67.22 27.54 9.30
C THR A 386 66.26 27.88 10.43
N ASN A 387 65.71 29.08 10.37
CA ASN A 387 64.62 29.54 11.21
C ASN A 387 63.48 30.02 10.31
N GLY A 388 62.24 29.64 10.64
CA GLY A 388 61.08 29.89 9.78
C GLY A 388 59.77 29.91 10.56
N PRO A 389 58.65 30.15 9.88
CA PRO A 389 57.34 30.24 10.52
C PRO A 389 56.92 28.92 11.19
N ASN A 390 56.11 29.03 12.23
CA ASN A 390 55.53 27.87 12.92
C ASN A 390 54.52 27.13 12.02
N ASN A 391 54.28 25.85 12.30
CA ASN A 391 53.34 24.97 11.57
C ASN A 391 53.73 24.63 10.12
N VAL A 392 55.01 24.78 9.75
CA VAL A 392 55.56 24.23 8.51
C VAL A 392 56.80 23.39 8.78
N THR A 393 56.99 22.35 7.97
CA THR A 393 58.21 21.54 7.97
C THR A 393 59.12 22.04 6.87
N VAL A 394 60.34 22.42 7.23
CA VAL A 394 61.35 22.90 6.28
C VAL A 394 62.41 21.83 6.11
N LYS A 395 62.63 21.40 4.87
CA LYS A 395 63.73 20.53 4.49
C LYS A 395 64.73 21.30 3.64
N LEU A 396 65.97 21.31 4.12
CA LEU A 396 67.11 21.85 3.40
C LEU A 396 67.48 20.95 2.23
N GLU A 397 67.83 21.54 1.09
CA GLU A 397 68.47 20.81 -0.02
C GLU A 397 69.86 20.27 0.40
N ARG A 398 70.55 21.03 1.26
CA ARG A 398 71.89 20.72 1.75
C ARG A 398 72.03 21.13 3.21
N GLU A 399 72.68 20.30 4.00
CA GLU A 399 72.85 20.53 5.44
C GLU A 399 74.10 21.35 5.75
N THR A 400 75.06 21.45 4.82
CA THR A 400 76.31 22.19 4.98
C THR A 400 76.58 23.15 3.83
N ALA A 401 77.35 24.20 4.11
CA ALA A 401 77.90 25.13 3.13
C ALA A 401 79.44 25.17 3.27
N THR A 402 80.14 25.25 2.14
CA THR A 402 81.59 25.49 2.12
C THR A 402 81.83 26.99 1.93
N VAL A 403 82.46 27.62 2.92
CA VAL A 403 82.78 29.05 2.94
C VAL A 403 84.29 29.25 3.05
N SER A 404 84.81 30.29 2.41
CA SER A 404 86.20 30.71 2.49
C SER A 404 86.24 32.07 3.17
N ILE A 405 86.94 32.15 4.30
CA ILE A 405 87.13 33.40 5.04
C ILE A 405 88.45 33.99 4.57
N VAL A 406 88.41 35.21 4.02
CA VAL A 406 89.59 35.93 3.51
C VAL A 406 89.70 37.29 4.18
N LYS A 407 90.92 37.79 4.38
CA LYS A 407 91.13 39.12 4.95
C LYS A 407 90.78 40.21 3.92
N LYS A 408 90.08 41.26 4.34
CA LYS A 408 89.79 42.41 3.47
C LYS A 408 91.09 43.05 3.01
N GLU A 409 91.22 43.23 1.69
CA GLU A 409 92.22 44.14 1.15
C GLU A 409 91.78 45.58 1.46
N VAL A 410 92.67 46.35 2.08
CA VAL A 410 92.45 47.75 2.48
C VAL A 410 92.91 48.68 1.37
#